data_AF-M0DE84-F1
#
_entry.id   AF-M0DE84-F1
#
_cell.length_a   1.000
_cell.length_b   1.000
_cell.length_c   1.000
_cell.angle_alpha   90.00
_cell.angle_beta   90.00
_cell.angle_gamma   90.00
#
_symmetry.space_group_name_H-M   'P 1'
#
loop_
_entity.id
_entity.type
_entity.pdbx_description
1 polymer ?
#
loop_
_entity_poly.entity_id
_entity_poly.type
_entity_poly.pdbx_seq_one_letter_code
_entity_poly.pdbx_strand_id
1 'polypeptide(L)'
;MAQEPLFQYTHVEAGLIENVMLRPTNDTETYPSGWTYTLHLGTLDDLTLVRYDNAHEDTKGHEHHTAAGDLDDIEFPGMEDRLVEFWASTDEYWDAVGGDPPRPH
;
A
#
# COMPACT_ATOMS: atom_id res chain seq x y z
N MET A 1 -21.14 -5.25 8.58
CA MET A 1 -20.51 -6.54 8.22
C MET A 1 -19.17 -6.18 7.59
N ALA A 2 -18.05 -6.53 8.20
CA ALA A 2 -16.75 -6.32 7.57
C ALA A 2 -16.64 -7.29 6.39
N GLN A 3 -16.47 -6.78 5.17
CA GLN A 3 -16.22 -7.60 4.00
C GLN A 3 -14.80 -8.15 4.08
N GLU A 4 -14.58 -9.40 3.67
CA GLU A 4 -13.24 -9.97 3.58
C GLU A 4 -12.39 -9.13 2.60
N PRO A 5 -11.08 -8.97 2.86
CA PRO A 5 -10.21 -8.30 1.90
C PRO A 5 -10.23 -9.09 0.59
N LEU A 6 -10.37 -8.37 -0.52
CA LEU A 6 -10.34 -8.97 -1.86
C LEU A 6 -8.96 -9.56 -2.14
N PHE A 7 -7.92 -8.89 -1.65
CA PHE A 7 -6.54 -9.27 -1.87
C PHE A 7 -5.71 -8.89 -0.65
N GLN A 8 -4.98 -9.86 -0.10
CA GLN A 8 -4.09 -9.63 1.02
C GLN A 8 -2.90 -10.60 0.98
N TYR A 9 -1.70 -10.08 1.17
CA TYR A 9 -0.52 -10.89 1.46
C TYR A 9 0.46 -10.16 2.38
N THR A 10 1.39 -10.93 2.93
CA THR A 10 2.56 -10.40 3.61
C THR A 10 3.75 -11.24 3.21
N HIS A 11 4.82 -10.57 2.77
CA HIS A 11 6.08 -11.20 2.42
C HIS A 11 7.19 -10.59 3.26
N VAL A 12 8.02 -11.44 3.85
CA VAL A 12 9.12 -11.04 4.72
C VAL A 12 10.37 -11.76 4.25
N GLU A 13 11.35 -11.00 3.81
CA GLU A 13 12.61 -11.54 3.28
C GLU A 13 13.71 -10.49 3.39
N ALA A 14 14.95 -10.94 3.64
CA ALA A 14 16.15 -10.09 3.66
C ALA A 14 16.05 -8.80 4.53
N GLY A 15 15.23 -8.82 5.58
CA GLY A 15 15.03 -7.67 6.48
C GLY A 15 13.95 -6.67 6.03
N LEU A 16 13.30 -6.94 4.90
CA LEU A 16 12.15 -6.17 4.38
C LEU A 16 10.84 -6.89 4.70
N ILE A 17 9.78 -6.09 4.86
CA ILE A 17 8.40 -6.54 5.00
C ILE A 17 7.57 -5.81 3.96
N GLU A 18 6.95 -6.55 3.04
CA GLU A 18 5.90 -6.06 2.15
C GLU A 18 4.55 -6.57 2.63
N ASN A 19 3.64 -5.65 2.96
CA ASN A 19 2.28 -5.94 3.39
C ASN A 19 1.30 -5.22 2.45
N VAL A 20 0.43 -6.01 1.82
CA VAL A 20 -0.60 -5.50 0.91
C VAL A 20 -1.95 -5.96 1.42
N MET A 21 -2.87 -5.03 1.55
CA MET A 21 -4.26 -5.28 1.91
C MET A 21 -5.17 -4.37 1.10
N LEU A 22 -6.07 -4.97 0.32
CA LEU A 22 -7.06 -4.29 -0.52
C LEU A 22 -8.44 -4.82 -0.16
N ARG A 23 -9.39 -3.91 0.09
CA ARG A 23 -10.77 -4.28 0.39
C ARG A 23 -11.74 -3.29 -0.26
N PRO A 24 -12.70 -3.76 -1.07
CA PRO A 24 -13.80 -2.92 -1.51
C PRO A 24 -14.73 -2.60 -0.34
N THR A 25 -15.23 -1.38 -0.28
CA THR A 25 -16.15 -0.91 0.75
C THR A 25 -17.34 -0.17 0.15
N ASN A 26 -18.49 -0.29 0.82
CA ASN A 26 -19.69 0.48 0.50
C ASN A 26 -19.82 1.74 1.36
N ASP A 27 -18.87 1.96 2.27
CA ASP A 27 -18.79 3.17 3.09
C ASP A 27 -18.15 4.30 2.29
N THR A 28 -18.91 4.84 1.34
CA THR A 28 -18.47 5.90 0.43
C THR A 28 -18.45 7.28 1.07
N GLU A 29 -18.97 7.42 2.30
CA GLU A 29 -18.85 8.66 3.08
C GLU A 29 -17.44 8.77 3.67
N THR A 30 -16.92 7.66 4.23
CA THR A 30 -15.56 7.59 4.78
C THR A 30 -14.51 7.33 3.70
N TYR A 31 -14.86 6.56 2.66
CA TYR A 31 -13.96 6.15 1.58
C TYR A 31 -14.60 6.42 0.20
N PRO A 32 -14.59 7.67 -0.29
CA PRO A 32 -15.18 8.05 -1.58
C PRO A 32 -14.73 7.19 -2.78
N SER A 33 -13.52 6.65 -2.74
CA SER A 33 -12.94 5.75 -3.74
C SER A 33 -13.63 4.39 -3.82
N GLY A 34 -14.39 4.01 -2.78
CA GLY A 34 -14.97 2.68 -2.63
C GLY A 34 -13.96 1.61 -2.20
N TRP A 35 -12.76 2.00 -1.75
CA TRP A 35 -11.72 1.09 -1.28
C TRP A 35 -11.22 1.47 0.10
N THR A 36 -10.82 0.47 0.89
CA THR A 36 -9.91 0.64 2.02
C THR A 36 -8.65 -0.13 1.69
N TYR A 37 -7.49 0.50 1.75
CA TYR A 37 -6.24 -0.18 1.43
C TYR A 37 -5.07 0.25 2.30
N THR A 38 -4.08 -0.64 2.39
CA THR A 38 -2.75 -0.35 2.91
C THR A 38 -1.76 -1.13 2.07
N LEU A 39 -0.85 -0.41 1.42
CA LEU A 39 0.28 -0.94 0.65
C LEU A 39 1.53 -0.49 1.37
N HIS A 40 2.30 -1.38 1.95
CA HIS A 40 3.41 -1.04 2.82
C HIS A 40 4.65 -1.85 2.45
N LEU A 41 5.77 -1.17 2.25
CA LEU A 41 7.11 -1.72 2.32
C LEU A 41 7.88 -1.02 3.44
N GLY A 42 8.42 -1.82 4.34
CA GLY A 42 9.23 -1.35 5.46
C GLY A 42 10.32 -2.34 5.82
N THR A 43 11.03 -2.04 6.91
CA THR A 43 12.07 -2.93 7.47
C THR A 43 11.58 -3.59 8.76
N LEU A 44 12.30 -4.63 9.20
CA LEU A 44 12.08 -5.24 10.52
C LEU A 44 12.35 -4.30 11.70
N ASP A 45 13.01 -3.16 11.45
CA ASP A 45 13.32 -2.13 12.45
C ASP A 45 12.29 -0.98 12.44
N ASP A 46 11.07 -1.25 11.97
CA ASP A 46 9.94 -0.31 11.91
C ASP A 46 10.17 0.92 11.01
N LEU A 47 11.16 0.90 10.11
CA LEU A 47 11.34 1.96 9.12
C LEU A 47 10.36 1.78 7.96
N THR A 48 9.53 2.78 7.70
CA THR A 48 8.69 2.83 6.49
C THR A 48 9.52 3.31 5.30
N LEU A 49 9.61 2.49 4.26
CA LEU A 49 10.30 2.83 3.02
C LEU A 49 9.33 3.44 2.01
N VAL A 50 8.20 2.77 1.80
CA VAL A 50 7.09 3.21 0.95
C VAL A 50 5.80 2.75 1.58
N ARG A 51 4.83 3.65 1.82
CA ARG A 51 3.47 3.27 2.18
C ARG A 51 2.45 4.11 1.44
N TYR A 52 1.47 3.45 0.82
CA TYR A 52 0.25 4.09 0.36
C TYR A 52 -0.91 3.60 1.21
N ASP A 53 -1.72 4.52 1.71
CA ASP A 53 -2.97 4.18 2.39
C ASP A 53 -4.00 5.31 2.24
N ASN A 54 -5.21 5.06 2.72
CA ASN A 54 -6.30 6.02 2.68
C ASN A 54 -7.09 6.03 4.00
N ALA A 55 -6.39 5.87 5.13
CA ALA A 55 -7.02 5.71 6.44
C ALA A 55 -8.00 6.86 6.80
N HIS A 56 -7.80 8.05 6.22
CA HIS A 56 -8.64 9.22 6.41
C HIS A 56 -9.03 9.85 5.05
N GLU A 57 -9.50 9.04 4.09
CA GLU A 57 -9.77 9.49 2.72
C GLU A 57 -10.72 10.71 2.66
N ASP A 58 -11.74 10.74 3.51
CA ASP A 58 -12.73 11.82 3.58
C ASP A 58 -12.16 13.19 3.98
N THR A 59 -11.01 13.22 4.66
CA THR A 59 -10.43 14.44 5.25
C THR A 59 -9.03 14.76 4.75
N LYS A 60 -8.24 13.75 4.43
CA LYS A 60 -6.85 13.86 3.94
C LYS A 60 -6.65 13.32 2.53
N GLY A 61 -7.63 12.64 1.97
CA GLY A 61 -7.45 11.91 0.72
C GLY A 61 -6.50 10.73 0.88
N HIS A 62 -5.76 10.44 -0.17
CA HIS A 62 -4.82 9.33 -0.22
C HIS A 62 -3.44 9.78 0.25
N GLU A 63 -2.79 9.00 1.11
CA GLU A 63 -1.52 9.33 1.73
C GLU A 63 -0.39 8.49 1.09
N HIS A 64 0.77 9.11 0.86
CA HIS A 64 2.01 8.45 0.43
C HIS A 64 3.14 8.79 1.41
N HIS A 65 3.60 7.78 2.14
CA HIS A 65 4.68 7.88 3.10
C HIS A 65 5.96 7.30 2.52
N THR A 66 7.06 8.04 2.65
CA THR A 66 8.39 7.57 2.27
C THR A 66 9.38 7.87 3.38
N ALA A 67 10.56 7.25 3.32
CA ALA A 67 11.65 7.61 4.23
C ALA A 67 12.08 9.09 4.13
N ALA A 68 11.73 9.79 3.04
CA ALA A 68 12.02 11.21 2.84
C ALA A 68 10.92 12.15 3.37
N GLY A 69 9.74 11.61 3.72
CA GLY A 69 8.60 12.37 4.20
C GLY A 69 7.25 11.87 3.67
N ASP A 70 6.21 12.52 4.14
CA ASP A 70 4.81 12.17 3.87
C ASP A 70 4.17 13.17 2.90
N LEU A 71 3.31 12.68 2.02
CA LEU A 71 2.46 13.46 1.13
C LEU A 71 1.00 13.08 1.38
N ASP A 72 0.20 14.09 1.66
CA ASP A 72 -1.26 13.96 1.80
C ASP A 72 -1.94 14.33 0.48
N ASP A 73 -3.18 13.85 0.28
CA ASP A 73 -4.05 14.15 -0.87
C ASP A 73 -3.42 13.90 -2.24
N ILE A 74 -2.72 12.76 -2.38
CA ILE A 74 -2.20 12.35 -3.69
C ILE A 74 -3.35 11.89 -4.60
N GLU A 75 -3.18 12.04 -5.91
CA GLU A 75 -4.16 11.56 -6.89
C GLU A 75 -4.38 10.04 -6.75
N PHE A 76 -5.63 9.57 -6.79
CA PHE A 76 -5.93 8.14 -6.81
C PHE A 76 -6.36 7.71 -8.22
N PRO A 77 -5.48 7.02 -8.97
CA PRO A 77 -5.78 6.61 -10.35
C PRO A 77 -6.80 5.46 -10.40
N GLY A 78 -7.04 4.79 -9.28
CA GLY A 78 -7.77 3.53 -9.18
C GLY A 78 -6.93 2.48 -8.45
N MET A 79 -7.58 1.45 -7.94
CA MET A 79 -6.91 0.47 -7.07
C MET A 79 -5.85 -0.37 -7.81
N GLU A 80 -6.14 -0.76 -9.05
CA GLU A 80 -5.20 -1.56 -9.88
C GLU A 80 -3.95 -0.75 -10.23
N ASP A 81 -4.12 0.47 -10.75
CA ASP A 81 -3.00 1.35 -11.09
C ASP A 81 -2.18 1.73 -9.85
N ARG A 82 -2.83 2.02 -8.71
CA ARG A 82 -2.16 2.29 -7.42
C ARG A 82 -1.34 1.09 -6.94
N LEU A 83 -1.81 -0.14 -7.15
CA LEU A 83 -1.08 -1.36 -6.79
C LEU A 83 0.16 -1.55 -7.67
N VAL A 84 0.03 -1.31 -8.99
CA VAL A 84 1.15 -1.38 -9.94
C VAL A 84 2.21 -0.32 -9.62
N GLU A 85 1.80 0.92 -9.31
CA GLU A 85 2.71 1.98 -8.89
C GLU A 85 3.47 1.60 -7.60
N PHE A 86 2.79 1.00 -6.63
CA PHE A 86 3.43 0.52 -5.42
C PHE A 86 4.47 -0.58 -5.70
N TRP A 87 4.15 -1.57 -6.53
CA TRP A 87 5.09 -2.62 -6.90
C TRP A 87 6.32 -2.07 -7.64
N ALA A 88 6.11 -1.21 -8.63
CA ALA A 88 7.20 -0.56 -9.34
C ALA A 88 8.08 0.28 -8.41
N SER A 89 7.49 0.96 -7.43
CA SER A 89 8.25 1.74 -6.44
C SER A 89 9.02 0.87 -5.45
N THR A 90 8.59 -0.37 -5.21
CA THR A 90 9.20 -1.27 -4.24
C THR A 90 10.20 -2.24 -4.87
N ASP A 91 10.17 -2.43 -6.20
CA ASP A 91 11.13 -3.22 -6.96
C ASP A 91 12.57 -2.79 -6.71
N GLU A 92 12.86 -1.48 -6.63
CA GLU A 92 14.22 -0.98 -6.34
C GLU A 92 14.78 -1.56 -5.04
N TYR A 93 13.94 -1.69 -4.01
CA TYR A 93 14.34 -2.23 -2.71
C TYR A 93 14.49 -3.74 -2.73
N TRP A 94 13.59 -4.44 -3.43
CA TRP A 94 13.68 -5.90 -3.58
C TRP A 94 14.87 -6.31 -4.43
N ASP A 95 15.13 -5.63 -5.54
CA ASP A 95 16.30 -5.83 -6.39
C ASP A 95 17.61 -5.62 -5.62
N ALA A 96 17.67 -4.61 -4.75
CA ALA A 96 18.85 -4.31 -3.93
C ALA A 96 19.20 -5.44 -2.95
N VAL A 97 18.21 -6.23 -2.51
CA VAL A 97 18.41 -7.38 -1.62
C VAL A 97 18.31 -8.73 -2.34
N GLY A 98 18.01 -8.74 -3.64
CA GLY A 98 17.80 -9.93 -4.45
C GLY A 98 16.55 -10.72 -4.07
N GLY A 99 15.51 -10.05 -3.56
CA GLY A 99 14.27 -10.68 -3.13
C GLY A 99 13.19 -10.73 -4.21
N ASP A 100 12.24 -11.64 -4.05
CA ASP A 100 11.18 -11.94 -5.03
C ASP A 100 9.82 -12.11 -4.33
N PRO A 101 9.11 -11.00 -4.01
CA PRO A 101 7.82 -11.07 -3.35
C PRO A 101 6.77 -11.77 -4.24
N PRO A 102 5.85 -12.56 -3.66
CA PRO A 102 4.85 -13.33 -4.39
C PRO A 102 3.70 -12.44 -4.90
N ARG A 103 3.99 -11.60 -5.88
CA ARG A 103 3.04 -10.69 -6.51
C ARG A 103 2.30 -11.42 -7.64
N PRO A 104 0.96 -11.33 -7.71
CA PRO A 104 0.23 -11.90 -8.84
C PRO A 104 0.63 -11.14 -10.12
N HIS A 105 1.16 -11.88 -11.10
CA HIS A 105 1.48 -11.37 -12.43
C HIS A 105 0.23 -11.00 -13.23
#